data_AF-A0A6V1RY07-F1
#
_entry.id   AF-A0A6V1RY07-F1
#
_cell.length_a   1.000
_cell.length_b   1.000
_cell.length_c   1.000
_cell.angle_alpha   90.00
_cell.angle_beta   90.00
_cell.angle_gamma   90.00
#
_symmetry.space_group_name_H-M   'P 1'
#
loop_
_entity.id
_entity.type
_entity.pdbx_description
1 polymer ?
#
loop_
_entity_poly.entity_id
_entity_poly.type
_entity_poly.pdbx_seq_one_letter_code
_entity_poly.pdbx_strand_id
1 'polypeptide(L)'
;MENVHSIYESIAGHWNHTRGQRKVLWPGTKSFIESLPPGSLVADIGCGDGKYFGANPEAMVLGCDRSQRLLDICVDKNQFEVICCDALKLPYRDNTFDAVICVAVLHHLSTEVHRINALKELVRITRPGGLIEIQVWAYEQEPDSRRKFDQPDCFVPWHLQRKYASAQDLAAHGPPNQNGLLRLDRYVHAFREGELRGLCARHLGGRARVVQPEGYARSNWHLRLQKT
;
A
#
# COMPACT_ATOMS: atom_id res chain seq x y z
N MET A 1 -11.76 4.77 7.77
CA MET A 1 -10.37 5.03 7.35
C MET A 1 -9.62 5.98 8.27
N GLU A 2 -10.31 6.83 9.05
CA GLU A 2 -9.67 7.82 9.94
C GLU A 2 -8.66 7.21 10.93
N ASN A 3 -8.97 6.08 11.56
CA ASN A 3 -8.03 5.38 12.45
C ASN A 3 -6.71 5.05 11.76
N VAL A 4 -6.73 4.40 10.59
CA VAL A 4 -5.48 4.01 9.91
C VAL A 4 -4.69 5.24 9.50
N HIS A 5 -5.36 6.25 8.95
CA HIS A 5 -4.72 7.50 8.55
C HIS A 5 -4.03 8.17 9.74
N SER A 6 -4.71 8.33 10.87
CA SER A 6 -4.10 8.94 12.07
C SER A 6 -2.92 8.12 12.59
N ILE A 7 -2.99 6.79 12.57
CA ILE A 7 -1.85 5.96 12.97
C ILE A 7 -0.65 6.20 12.04
N TYR A 8 -0.83 6.22 10.72
CA TYR A 8 0.27 6.45 9.78
C TYR A 8 0.90 7.84 9.92
N GLU A 9 0.09 8.87 10.18
CA GLU A 9 0.56 10.20 10.55
C GLU A 9 1.46 10.17 11.80
N SER A 10 1.07 9.42 12.83
CA SER A 10 1.86 9.28 14.07
C SER A 10 3.15 8.48 13.88
N ILE A 11 3.13 7.42 13.05
CA ILE A 11 4.25 6.47 12.97
C ILE A 11 5.23 6.76 11.83
N ALA A 12 4.95 7.68 10.91
CA ALA A 12 5.73 7.91 9.69
C ALA A 12 7.26 7.94 9.90
N GLY A 13 7.74 8.75 10.85
CA GLY A 13 9.18 8.86 11.16
C GLY A 13 9.78 7.55 11.68
N HIS A 14 9.09 6.88 12.61
CA HIS A 14 9.53 5.59 13.16
C HIS A 14 9.46 4.46 12.11
N TRP A 15 8.42 4.47 11.28
CA TRP A 15 8.23 3.51 10.20
C TRP A 15 9.35 3.64 9.16
N ASN A 16 9.68 4.86 8.74
CA ASN A 16 10.78 5.09 7.79
C ASN A 16 12.12 4.63 8.39
N HIS A 17 12.38 4.89 9.67
CA HIS A 17 13.61 4.43 10.32
C HIS A 17 13.71 2.90 10.42
N THR A 18 12.62 2.22 10.77
CA THR A 18 12.64 0.77 11.05
C THR A 18 12.42 -0.09 9.81
N ARG A 19 11.73 0.43 8.80
CA ARG A 19 11.33 -0.29 7.58
C ARG A 19 11.79 0.41 6.32
N GLY A 20 11.43 1.68 6.14
CA GLY A 20 11.70 2.46 4.92
C GLY A 20 13.16 2.45 4.47
N GLN A 21 14.08 2.77 5.39
CA GLN A 21 15.52 2.80 5.15
C GLN A 21 16.13 1.47 4.66
N ARG A 22 15.45 0.34 4.88
CA ARG A 22 15.94 -0.97 4.42
C ARG A 22 15.72 -1.18 2.92
N LYS A 23 14.88 -0.37 2.26
CA LYS A 23 14.54 -0.43 0.82
C LYS A 23 14.31 -1.85 0.30
N VAL A 24 13.69 -2.72 1.11
CA VAL A 24 13.39 -4.09 0.70
C VAL A 24 12.18 -4.05 -0.22
N LEU A 25 12.44 -4.16 -1.52
CA LEU A 25 11.39 -4.28 -2.52
C LEU A 25 10.86 -5.71 -2.54
N TRP A 26 9.54 -5.85 -2.67
CA TRP A 26 8.94 -7.16 -2.88
C TRP A 26 9.31 -7.69 -4.27
N PRO A 27 9.83 -8.92 -4.40
CA PRO A 27 10.36 -9.41 -5.67
C PRO A 27 9.38 -9.31 -6.84
N GLY A 28 8.11 -9.69 -6.65
CA GLY A 28 7.09 -9.63 -7.71
C GLY A 28 6.85 -8.21 -8.24
N THR A 29 6.63 -7.25 -7.34
CA THR A 29 6.45 -5.84 -7.71
C THR A 29 7.74 -5.22 -8.25
N LYS A 30 8.89 -5.59 -7.69
CA LYS A 30 10.20 -5.12 -8.18
C LYS A 30 10.40 -5.52 -9.63
N SER A 31 10.30 -6.81 -9.93
CA SER A 31 10.47 -7.34 -11.29
C SER A 31 9.42 -6.80 -12.24
N PHE A 32 8.19 -6.53 -11.77
CA PHE A 32 7.17 -5.84 -12.56
C PHE A 32 7.65 -4.46 -13.02
N ILE A 33 8.05 -3.61 -12.08
CA ILE A 33 8.46 -2.23 -12.38
C ILE A 33 9.72 -2.22 -13.25
N GLU A 34 10.72 -3.06 -12.94
CA GLU A 34 11.94 -3.23 -13.73
C GLU A 34 11.67 -3.69 -15.17
N SER A 35 10.58 -4.42 -15.40
CA SER A 35 10.21 -4.90 -16.74
C SER A 35 9.45 -3.88 -17.60
N LEU A 36 9.09 -2.72 -17.03
CA LEU A 36 8.33 -1.70 -17.77
C LEU A 36 9.19 -1.05 -18.86
N PRO A 37 8.62 -0.78 -20.05
CA PRO A 37 9.34 -0.10 -21.12
C PRO A 37 9.87 1.28 -20.70
N PRO A 38 11.00 1.75 -21.28
CA PRO A 38 11.48 3.11 -21.08
C PRO A 38 10.41 4.16 -21.38
N GLY A 39 10.34 5.20 -20.55
CA GLY A 39 9.35 6.27 -20.64
C GLY A 39 7.96 5.89 -20.10
N SER A 40 7.79 4.70 -19.52
CA SER A 40 6.50 4.30 -18.91
C SER A 40 6.12 5.23 -17.76
N LEU A 41 4.87 5.71 -17.77
CA LEU A 41 4.26 6.51 -16.72
C LEU A 41 3.60 5.60 -15.68
N VAL A 42 4.09 5.65 -14.45
CA VAL A 42 3.72 4.74 -13.36
C VAL A 42 3.06 5.51 -12.21
N ALA A 43 1.93 5.01 -11.73
CA ALA A 43 1.30 5.49 -10.50
C ALA A 43 1.59 4.54 -9.32
N ASP A 44 2.18 5.05 -8.24
CA ASP A 44 2.32 4.33 -6.97
C ASP A 44 1.26 4.80 -5.96
N ILE A 45 0.18 4.01 -5.83
CA ILE A 45 -0.98 4.35 -5.01
C ILE A 45 -0.77 3.79 -3.60
N GLY A 46 -0.65 4.68 -2.62
CA GLY A 46 -0.16 4.41 -1.26
C GLY A 46 1.35 4.22 -1.23
N CYS A 47 2.08 5.17 -1.81
CA CYS A 47 3.53 5.08 -2.02
C CYS A 47 4.36 5.12 -0.73
N GLY A 48 3.77 5.56 0.39
CA GLY A 48 4.46 5.75 1.66
C GLY A 48 5.66 6.68 1.53
N ASP A 49 6.85 6.18 1.86
CA ASP A 49 8.13 6.91 1.75
C ASP A 49 8.78 6.82 0.36
N GLY A 50 8.02 6.36 -0.65
CA GLY A 50 8.49 6.27 -2.03
C GLY A 50 9.44 5.09 -2.26
N LYS A 51 9.29 3.99 -1.52
CA LYS A 51 10.21 2.83 -1.61
C LYS A 51 10.43 2.30 -3.04
N TYR A 52 9.43 2.39 -3.92
CA TYR A 52 9.51 1.88 -5.30
C TYR A 52 10.02 2.91 -6.31
N PHE A 53 10.20 4.16 -5.90
CA PHE A 53 10.82 5.15 -6.77
C PHE A 53 12.25 4.73 -7.10
N GLY A 54 12.61 4.86 -8.38
CA GLY A 54 13.92 4.43 -8.90
C GLY A 54 14.08 2.92 -9.06
N ALA A 55 13.05 2.10 -8.83
CA ALA A 55 13.11 0.67 -9.16
C ALA A 55 13.30 0.43 -10.66
N ASN A 56 12.80 1.34 -11.50
CA ASN A 56 13.14 1.43 -12.92
C ASN A 56 13.56 2.89 -13.21
N PRO A 57 14.84 3.15 -13.53
CA PRO A 57 15.34 4.50 -13.76
C PRO A 57 14.82 5.15 -15.05
N GLU A 58 14.25 4.36 -15.97
CA GLU A 58 13.70 4.84 -17.23
C GLU A 58 12.18 5.10 -17.14
N ALA A 59 11.54 4.77 -16.02
CA ALA A 59 10.13 5.02 -15.77
C ALA A 59 9.90 6.35 -15.05
N MET A 60 8.82 7.04 -15.39
CA MET A 60 8.36 8.25 -14.69
C MET A 60 7.34 7.84 -13.63
N VAL A 61 7.67 8.04 -12.35
CA VAL A 61 6.81 7.61 -11.23
C VAL A 61 6.14 8.82 -10.58
N LEU A 62 4.82 8.79 -10.47
CA LEU A 62 4.05 9.67 -9.59
C LEU A 62 3.47 8.85 -8.44
N GLY A 63 3.73 9.29 -7.22
CA GLY A 63 3.25 8.63 -6.01
C GLY A 63 2.09 9.40 -5.39
N CYS A 64 1.20 8.68 -4.71
CA CYS A 64 0.32 9.33 -3.75
C CYS A 64 0.19 8.52 -2.48
N ASP A 65 0.01 9.21 -1.36
CA ASP A 65 -0.32 8.59 -0.08
C ASP A 65 -1.34 9.46 0.66
N ARG A 66 -2.06 8.86 1.61
CA ARG A 66 -3.00 9.60 2.44
C ARG A 66 -2.28 10.34 3.58
N SER A 67 -1.10 9.85 3.98
CA SER A 67 -0.29 10.42 5.05
C SER A 67 0.66 11.49 4.51
N GLN A 68 0.42 12.75 4.88
CA GLN A 68 1.31 13.85 4.53
C GLN A 68 2.71 13.63 5.11
N ARG A 69 2.82 13.10 6.34
CA ARG A 69 4.13 12.89 6.96
C ARG A 69 5.02 11.86 6.26
N LEU A 70 4.44 10.89 5.56
CA LEU A 70 5.21 9.98 4.71
C LEU A 70 5.66 10.68 3.43
N LEU A 71 4.81 11.52 2.84
CA LEU A 71 5.14 12.28 1.65
C LEU A 71 6.21 13.35 1.89
N ASP A 72 6.22 13.97 3.07
CA ASP A 72 7.28 14.91 3.46
C ASP A 72 8.66 14.24 3.38
N ILE A 73 8.76 12.95 3.71
CA ILE A 73 10.00 12.16 3.58
C ILE A 73 10.40 11.98 2.11
N CYS A 74 9.43 11.73 1.23
CA CYS A 74 9.64 11.60 -0.20
C CYS A 74 10.23 12.89 -0.80
N VAL A 75 9.63 14.03 -0.44
CA VAL A 75 10.06 15.36 -0.91
C VAL A 75 11.42 15.70 -0.31
N ASP A 76 11.55 15.71 1.01
CA ASP A 76 12.76 16.19 1.70
C ASP A 76 14.02 15.41 1.33
N LYS A 77 13.91 14.08 1.17
CA LYS A 77 15.09 13.22 0.98
C LYS A 77 15.43 12.93 -0.46
N ASN A 78 14.41 12.82 -1.32
CA ASN A 78 14.61 12.29 -2.66
C ASN A 78 14.00 13.15 -3.76
N GLN A 79 13.32 14.25 -3.42
CA GLN A 79 12.65 15.14 -4.37
C GLN A 79 11.70 14.38 -5.32
N PHE A 80 10.98 13.40 -4.76
CA PHE A 80 10.03 12.58 -5.52
C PHE A 80 8.73 13.33 -5.82
N GLU A 81 8.17 13.07 -6.99
CA GLU A 81 6.87 13.59 -7.42
C GLU A 81 5.73 12.87 -6.68
N VAL A 82 5.19 13.51 -5.66
CA VAL A 82 4.15 12.93 -4.81
C VAL A 82 2.99 13.89 -4.52
N ILE A 83 1.80 13.33 -4.31
CA ILE A 83 0.59 14.08 -3.94
C ILE A 83 -0.15 13.43 -2.76
N CYS A 84 -0.64 14.25 -1.83
CA CYS A 84 -1.49 13.79 -0.75
C CYS A 84 -2.92 13.57 -1.25
N CYS A 85 -3.40 12.32 -1.25
CA CYS A 85 -4.77 12.02 -1.65
C CYS A 85 -5.31 10.72 -1.05
N ASP A 86 -6.61 10.51 -1.23
CA ASP A 86 -7.29 9.28 -0.83
C ASP A 86 -7.33 8.28 -2.01
N ALA A 87 -6.93 7.03 -1.76
CA ALA A 87 -6.97 5.97 -2.76
C ALA A 87 -8.41 5.64 -3.24
N LEU A 88 -9.43 6.07 -2.49
CA LEU A 88 -10.84 5.96 -2.91
C LEU A 88 -11.28 7.02 -3.93
N LYS A 89 -10.49 8.08 -4.11
CA LYS A 89 -10.78 9.17 -5.04
C LYS A 89 -9.49 9.83 -5.50
N LEU A 90 -8.89 9.28 -6.54
CA LEU A 90 -7.60 9.69 -7.06
C LEU A 90 -7.73 10.97 -7.91
N PRO A 91 -6.87 11.99 -7.70
CA PRO A 91 -6.90 13.25 -8.44
C PRO A 91 -6.27 13.14 -9.84
N TYR A 92 -6.33 11.96 -10.45
CA TYR A 92 -5.79 11.70 -11.78
C TYR A 92 -6.90 11.57 -12.82
N ARG A 93 -6.58 11.91 -14.06
CA ARG A 93 -7.48 11.68 -15.20
C ARG A 93 -7.62 10.18 -15.48
N ASP A 94 -8.71 9.82 -16.10
CA ASP A 94 -8.92 8.47 -16.62
C ASP A 94 -7.83 8.12 -17.64
N ASN A 95 -7.49 6.84 -17.75
CA ASN A 95 -6.64 6.30 -18.82
C ASN A 95 -5.25 6.95 -18.95
N THR A 96 -4.64 7.36 -17.83
CA THR A 96 -3.40 8.14 -17.82
C THR A 96 -2.15 7.27 -17.74
N PHE A 97 -2.15 6.26 -16.86
CA PHE A 97 -0.92 5.55 -16.51
C PHE A 97 -0.74 4.26 -17.31
N ASP A 98 0.50 3.99 -17.72
CA ASP A 98 0.90 2.75 -18.39
C ASP A 98 0.90 1.58 -17.41
N ALA A 99 1.31 1.86 -16.18
CA ALA A 99 1.30 0.92 -15.07
C ALA A 99 0.82 1.58 -13.77
N VAL A 100 0.11 0.81 -12.94
CA VAL A 100 -0.31 1.24 -11.60
C VAL A 100 0.12 0.18 -10.59
N ILE A 101 0.72 0.58 -9.49
CA ILE A 101 1.02 -0.29 -8.36
C ILE A 101 0.22 0.13 -7.13
N CYS A 102 -0.24 -0.85 -6.37
CA CYS A 102 -0.95 -0.63 -5.11
C CYS A 102 -0.49 -1.69 -4.11
N VAL A 103 0.53 -1.34 -3.33
CA VAL A 103 1.30 -2.30 -2.55
C VAL A 103 1.09 -2.08 -1.06
N ALA A 104 0.48 -3.06 -0.41
CA ALA A 104 0.21 -3.04 1.02
C ALA A 104 -0.72 -1.89 1.47
N VAL A 105 -1.75 -1.60 0.65
CA VAL A 105 -2.71 -0.51 0.89
C VAL A 105 -4.13 -1.03 1.10
N LEU A 106 -4.65 -1.88 0.20
CA LEU A 106 -6.07 -2.27 0.22
C LEU A 106 -6.50 -2.96 1.51
N HIS A 107 -5.59 -3.64 2.21
CA HIS A 107 -5.88 -4.25 3.49
C HIS A 107 -6.15 -3.24 4.61
N HIS A 108 -5.82 -1.96 4.44
CA HIS A 108 -6.17 -0.91 5.38
C HIS A 108 -7.59 -0.32 5.17
N LEU A 109 -8.27 -0.75 4.11
CA LEU A 109 -9.62 -0.28 3.80
C LEU A 109 -10.66 -1.16 4.52
N SER A 110 -11.35 -0.56 5.49
CA SER A 110 -12.14 -1.26 6.50
C SER A 110 -13.45 -1.88 6.05
N THR A 111 -13.85 -1.63 4.81
CA THR A 111 -15.07 -2.21 4.24
C THR A 111 -14.75 -2.76 2.88
N GLU A 112 -15.46 -3.83 2.50
CA GLU A 112 -15.37 -4.37 1.15
C GLU A 112 -15.72 -3.31 0.08
N VAL A 113 -16.73 -2.47 0.37
CA VAL A 113 -17.12 -1.35 -0.51
C VAL A 113 -15.95 -0.40 -0.77
N HIS A 114 -15.17 -0.03 0.26
CA HIS A 114 -13.98 0.80 0.08
C HIS A 114 -12.91 0.08 -0.74
N ARG A 115 -12.66 -1.21 -0.49
CA ARG A 115 -11.72 -2.01 -1.31
C ARG A 115 -12.14 -2.04 -2.77
N ILE A 116 -13.42 -2.24 -3.06
CA ILE A 116 -13.98 -2.23 -4.41
C ILE A 116 -13.82 -0.85 -5.05
N ASN A 117 -14.10 0.24 -4.33
CA ASN A 117 -13.96 1.60 -4.86
C ASN A 117 -12.50 1.93 -5.19
N ALA A 118 -11.55 1.56 -4.32
CA ALA A 118 -10.12 1.68 -4.61
C ALA A 118 -9.74 0.90 -5.88
N LEU A 119 -10.15 -0.38 -5.99
CA LEU A 119 -9.89 -1.19 -7.18
C LEU A 119 -10.44 -0.53 -8.46
N LYS A 120 -11.64 0.06 -8.40
CA LYS A 120 -12.22 0.80 -9.52
C LYS A 120 -11.41 2.04 -9.88
N GLU A 121 -10.90 2.78 -8.89
CA GLU A 121 -10.01 3.93 -9.13
C GLU A 121 -8.70 3.51 -9.78
N LEU A 122 -8.07 2.42 -9.30
CA LEU A 122 -6.85 1.87 -9.93
C LEU A 122 -7.11 1.59 -11.42
N VAL A 123 -8.20 0.87 -11.74
CA VAL A 123 -8.57 0.58 -13.13
C VAL A 123 -8.91 1.86 -13.90
N ARG A 124 -9.59 2.83 -13.30
CA ARG A 124 -9.97 4.09 -13.98
C ARG A 124 -8.74 4.84 -14.49
N ILE A 125 -7.72 4.99 -13.65
CA ILE A 125 -6.52 5.78 -13.97
C ILE A 125 -5.55 5.05 -14.90
N THR A 126 -5.58 3.71 -14.99
CA THR A 126 -4.77 2.94 -15.94
C THR A 126 -5.29 3.12 -17.37
N ARG A 127 -4.41 3.25 -18.37
CA ARG A 127 -4.79 3.26 -19.79
C ARG A 127 -5.29 1.90 -20.26
N PRO A 128 -6.12 1.80 -21.32
CA PRO A 128 -6.47 0.51 -21.93
C PRO A 128 -5.21 -0.27 -22.32
N GLY A 129 -5.16 -1.56 -22.01
CA GLY A 129 -3.98 -2.41 -22.19
C GLY A 129 -2.87 -2.20 -21.14
N GLY A 130 -2.96 -1.18 -20.29
CA GLY A 130 -2.04 -0.93 -19.18
C GLY A 130 -2.20 -1.95 -18.04
N LEU A 131 -1.17 -2.05 -17.21
CA LEU A 131 -1.03 -3.09 -16.18
C LEU A 131 -1.23 -2.54 -14.76
N ILE A 132 -1.79 -3.37 -13.88
CA ILE A 132 -2.03 -3.03 -12.48
C ILE A 132 -1.45 -4.14 -11.62
N GLU A 133 -0.51 -3.82 -10.73
CA GLU A 133 0.09 -4.75 -9.78
C GLU A 133 -0.43 -4.44 -8.37
N ILE A 134 -1.12 -5.40 -7.76
CA ILE A 134 -1.71 -5.26 -6.43
C ILE A 134 -1.06 -6.26 -5.49
N GLN A 135 -0.70 -5.81 -4.29
CA GLN A 135 -0.23 -6.69 -3.22
C GLN A 135 -0.94 -6.40 -1.90
N VAL A 136 -1.39 -7.45 -1.22
CA VAL A 136 -2.11 -7.37 0.07
C VAL A 136 -1.57 -8.40 1.06
N TRP A 137 -1.77 -8.14 2.36
CA TRP A 137 -1.40 -9.11 3.39
C TRP A 137 -2.30 -10.34 3.28
N ALA A 138 -1.70 -11.52 3.37
CA ALA A 138 -2.43 -12.78 3.37
C ALA A 138 -2.97 -13.10 4.76
N TYR A 139 -4.10 -13.78 4.85
CA TYR A 139 -4.54 -14.41 6.09
C TYR A 139 -3.65 -15.60 6.41
N GLU A 140 -3.34 -16.39 5.39
CA GLU A 140 -2.38 -17.47 5.40
C GLU A 140 -0.97 -16.88 5.57
N GLN A 141 -0.37 -17.09 6.74
CA GLN A 141 0.96 -16.59 7.06
C GLN A 141 1.98 -17.74 7.03
N GLU A 142 3.18 -17.49 6.51
CA GLU A 142 4.29 -18.44 6.54
C GLU A 142 4.64 -18.83 7.99
N PRO A 143 5.21 -20.03 8.22
CA PRO A 143 5.52 -20.51 9.56
C PRO A 143 6.34 -19.53 10.41
N ASP A 144 7.33 -18.89 9.80
CA ASP A 144 8.26 -17.92 10.41
C ASP A 144 7.71 -16.48 10.48
N SER A 145 6.51 -16.23 9.96
CA SER A 145 5.87 -14.91 10.07
C SER A 145 5.57 -14.57 11.52
N ARG A 146 5.98 -13.37 11.93
CA ARG A 146 5.67 -12.78 13.24
C ARG A 146 4.21 -12.35 13.39
N ARG A 147 3.43 -12.41 12.30
CA ARG A 147 2.00 -12.11 12.32
C ARG A 147 1.23 -13.41 12.28
N LYS A 148 0.19 -13.49 13.09
CA LYS A 148 -0.83 -14.54 13.06
C LYS A 148 -2.19 -13.84 13.20
N PHE A 149 -3.19 -14.35 12.51
CA PHE A 149 -4.52 -13.76 12.46
C PHE A 149 -5.54 -14.80 12.90
N ASP A 150 -6.35 -14.46 13.90
CA ASP A 150 -7.46 -15.28 14.35
C ASP A 150 -8.71 -15.06 13.48
N GLN A 151 -8.78 -13.91 12.81
CA GLN A 151 -9.85 -13.50 11.91
C GLN A 151 -9.32 -12.52 10.83
N PRO A 152 -9.95 -12.45 9.64
CA PRO A 152 -9.48 -11.56 8.57
C PRO A 152 -9.44 -10.09 8.98
N ASP A 153 -10.51 -9.59 9.60
CA ASP A 153 -10.62 -8.22 10.08
C ASP A 153 -10.08 -8.10 11.50
N CYS A 154 -8.94 -7.43 11.66
CA CYS A 154 -8.30 -7.32 12.96
C CYS A 154 -7.58 -5.98 13.14
N PHE A 155 -7.21 -5.69 14.39
CA PHE A 155 -6.30 -4.60 14.70
C PHE A 155 -4.89 -5.15 14.91
N VAL A 156 -3.93 -4.58 14.19
CA VAL A 156 -2.53 -4.97 14.28
C VAL A 156 -1.76 -3.88 15.03
N PRO A 157 -1.10 -4.21 16.15
CA PRO A 157 -0.37 -3.22 16.92
C PRO A 157 0.87 -2.74 16.16
N TRP A 158 1.18 -1.47 16.35
CA TRP A 158 2.48 -0.88 16.12
C TRP A 158 3.05 -0.44 17.46
N HIS A 159 4.31 -0.78 17.72
CA HIS A 159 5.00 -0.40 18.95
C HIS A 159 5.92 0.78 18.65
N LEU A 160 5.42 2.00 18.86
CA LEU A 160 6.11 3.25 18.63
C LEU A 160 7.09 3.55 19.76
N GLN A 161 8.36 3.78 19.44
CA GLN A 161 9.33 4.19 20.45
C GLN A 161 9.00 5.61 20.92
N ARG A 162 9.05 5.85 22.24
CA ARG A 162 8.71 7.14 22.86
C ARG A 162 9.32 8.37 22.18
N LYS A 163 10.57 8.28 21.71
CA LYS A 163 11.26 9.40 21.05
C LYS A 163 10.62 9.88 19.75
N TYR A 164 9.75 9.07 19.13
CA TYR A 164 8.99 9.43 17.93
C TYR A 164 7.55 9.81 18.24
N ALA A 165 7.06 9.61 19.47
CA ALA A 165 5.70 9.93 19.84
C ALA A 165 5.56 11.45 20.09
N SER A 166 4.54 12.06 19.50
CA SER A 166 4.15 13.43 19.79
C SER A 166 3.37 13.53 21.10
N ALA A 167 3.22 14.75 21.63
CA ALA A 167 2.35 14.99 22.79
C ALA A 167 0.90 14.57 22.53
N GLN A 168 0.42 14.74 21.28
CA GLN A 168 -0.91 14.31 20.87
C GLN A 168 -1.05 12.77 20.90
N ASP A 169 -0.01 12.04 20.47
CA ASP A 169 -0.03 10.56 20.51
C ASP A 169 -0.11 10.04 21.94
N LEU A 170 0.64 10.66 22.86
CA LEU A 170 0.64 10.32 24.28
C LEU A 170 -0.72 10.63 24.94
N ALA A 171 -1.37 11.73 24.53
CA ALA A 171 -2.70 12.07 25.01
C ALA A 171 -3.77 11.10 24.50
N ALA A 172 -3.67 10.67 23.23
CA ALA A 172 -4.65 9.80 22.59
C ALA A 172 -4.51 8.31 22.98
N HIS A 173 -3.29 7.83 23.21
CA HIS A 173 -3.00 6.41 23.41
C HIS A 173 -2.43 6.08 24.80
N GLY A 174 -2.30 7.08 25.67
CA GLY A 174 -1.78 6.92 27.02
C GLY A 174 -0.25 6.86 27.07
N PRO A 175 0.32 6.55 28.26
CA PRO A 175 1.77 6.50 28.43
C PRO A 175 2.38 5.25 27.76
N PRO A 176 3.65 5.31 27.32
CA PRO A 176 4.39 4.14 26.88
C PRO A 176 4.51 3.09 27.99
N ASN A 177 4.67 1.81 27.62
CA ASN A 177 4.92 0.74 28.57
C ASN A 177 6.31 0.85 29.24
N GLN A 178 6.63 -0.08 30.14
CA GLN A 178 7.92 -0.12 30.86
C GLN A 178 9.16 -0.17 29.95
N ASN A 179 9.00 -0.61 28.69
CA ASN A 179 10.07 -0.65 27.68
C ASN A 179 10.13 0.63 26.82
N GLY A 180 9.37 1.67 27.17
CA GLY A 180 9.30 2.92 26.41
C GLY A 180 8.57 2.81 25.06
N LEU A 181 7.69 1.82 24.91
CA LEU A 181 6.92 1.58 23.68
C LEU A 181 5.46 1.98 23.87
N LEU A 182 4.97 2.87 23.01
CA LEU A 182 3.56 3.22 22.89
C LEU A 182 2.89 2.28 21.89
N ARG A 183 1.74 1.69 22.25
CA ARG A 183 0.99 0.78 21.38
C ARG A 183 -0.06 1.58 20.60
N LEU A 184 0.01 1.49 19.27
CA LEU A 184 -0.96 2.09 18.35
C LEU A 184 -1.55 1.00 17.46
N ASP A 185 -2.84 0.73 17.60
CA ASP A 185 -3.54 -0.31 16.87
C ASP A 185 -4.14 0.26 15.57
N ARG A 186 -3.81 -0.37 14.44
CA ARG A 186 -4.37 -0.01 13.12
C ARG A 186 -5.16 -1.16 12.55
N TYR A 187 -6.29 -0.84 11.95
CA TYR A 187 -7.11 -1.83 11.26
C TYR A 187 -6.36 -2.47 10.07
N VAL A 188 -6.55 -3.78 9.91
CA VAL A 188 -6.10 -4.58 8.78
C VAL A 188 -7.17 -5.62 8.43
N HIS A 189 -7.41 -5.80 7.14
CA HIS A 189 -8.10 -6.92 6.55
C HIS A 189 -7.07 -7.86 5.89
N ALA A 190 -6.78 -9.00 6.52
CA ALA A 190 -5.89 -10.03 5.97
C ALA A 190 -6.67 -10.89 4.97
N PHE A 191 -6.29 -10.82 3.69
CA PHE A 191 -7.03 -11.45 2.60
C PHE A 191 -6.79 -12.96 2.58
N ARG A 192 -7.84 -13.74 2.39
CA ARG A 192 -7.72 -15.20 2.17
C ARG A 192 -7.29 -15.51 0.74
N GLU A 193 -6.82 -16.73 0.53
CA GLU A 193 -6.57 -17.28 -0.81
C GLU A 193 -7.78 -17.06 -1.74
N GLY A 194 -7.55 -16.51 -2.94
CA GLY A 194 -8.58 -16.27 -3.93
C GLY A 194 -9.52 -15.10 -3.65
N GLU A 195 -9.43 -14.45 -2.48
CA GLU A 195 -10.33 -13.36 -2.10
C GLU A 195 -10.13 -12.12 -2.97
N LEU A 196 -8.87 -11.68 -3.13
CA LEU A 196 -8.53 -10.51 -3.94
C LEU A 196 -8.92 -10.74 -5.40
N ARG A 197 -8.54 -11.88 -5.98
CA ARG A 197 -8.98 -12.30 -7.32
C ARG A 197 -10.50 -12.31 -7.46
N GLY A 198 -11.21 -12.84 -6.47
CA GLY A 198 -12.67 -12.91 -6.46
C GLY A 198 -13.34 -11.54 -6.45
N LEU A 199 -12.83 -10.61 -5.64
CA LEU A 199 -13.32 -9.22 -5.61
C LEU A 199 -13.14 -8.54 -6.99
N CYS A 200 -11.96 -8.68 -7.59
CA CYS A 200 -11.69 -8.14 -8.92
C CYS A 200 -12.65 -8.74 -9.97
N ALA A 201 -12.81 -10.06 -10.00
CA ALA A 201 -13.67 -10.75 -10.96
C ALA A 201 -15.14 -10.33 -10.86
N ARG A 202 -15.67 -10.16 -9.64
CA ARG A 202 -17.07 -9.78 -9.41
C ARG A 202 -17.38 -8.32 -9.72
N HIS A 203 -16.45 -7.40 -9.46
CA HIS A 203 -16.77 -5.97 -9.40
C HIS A 203 -16.12 -5.09 -10.47
N LEU A 204 -15.13 -5.61 -11.20
CA LEU A 204 -14.52 -4.85 -12.29
C LEU A 204 -15.31 -4.95 -13.60
N GLY A 205 -16.24 -5.92 -13.73
CA GLY A 205 -17.25 -5.94 -14.79
C GLY A 205 -16.65 -5.98 -16.19
N GLY A 206 -15.62 -6.78 -16.38
CA GLY A 206 -14.92 -6.89 -17.66
C GLY A 206 -13.94 -5.75 -17.96
N ARG A 207 -13.90 -4.65 -17.19
CA ARG A 207 -12.99 -3.51 -17.40
C ARG A 207 -11.52 -3.82 -17.15
N ALA A 208 -11.24 -4.94 -16.49
CA ALA A 208 -9.89 -5.46 -16.31
C ALA A 208 -9.94 -6.97 -16.21
N ARG A 209 -8.87 -7.61 -16.68
CA ARG A 209 -8.68 -9.07 -16.63
C ARG A 209 -7.43 -9.44 -15.87
N VAL A 210 -7.46 -10.57 -15.17
CA VAL A 210 -6.29 -11.16 -14.55
C VAL A 210 -5.37 -11.69 -15.66
N VAL A 211 -4.08 -11.35 -15.64
CA VAL A 211 -3.13 -11.75 -16.69
C VAL A 211 -2.13 -12.82 -16.27
N GLN A 212 -2.10 -13.16 -14.99
CA GLN A 212 -1.30 -14.26 -14.43
C GLN A 212 -2.01 -14.87 -13.23
N PRO A 213 -1.72 -16.13 -12.85
CA PRO A 213 -2.25 -16.71 -11.61
C PRO A 213 -1.98 -15.80 -10.41
N GLU A 214 -2.92 -15.80 -9.44
CA GLU A 214 -2.70 -15.11 -8.16
C GLU A 214 -1.50 -15.76 -7.48
N GLY A 215 -0.53 -14.95 -7.08
CA GLY A 215 0.71 -15.44 -6.51
C GLY A 215 0.77 -15.20 -5.01
N TYR A 216 1.56 -16.03 -4.33
CA TYR A 216 1.80 -15.97 -2.89
C TYR A 216 3.30 -15.91 -2.61
N ALA A 217 3.74 -14.92 -1.84
CA ALA A 217 5.12 -14.87 -1.38
C ALA A 217 5.27 -14.02 -0.12
N ARG A 218 6.07 -14.51 0.84
CA ARG A 218 6.42 -13.81 2.07
C ARG A 218 5.18 -13.37 2.86
N SER A 219 4.19 -14.25 2.90
CA SER A 219 2.89 -14.01 3.55
C SER A 219 2.07 -12.85 2.96
N ASN A 220 2.16 -12.63 1.65
CA ASN A 220 1.35 -11.67 0.90
C ASN A 220 0.78 -12.32 -0.37
N TRP A 221 -0.47 -11.97 -0.67
CA TRP A 221 -1.08 -12.24 -1.97
C TRP A 221 -0.71 -11.13 -2.95
N HIS A 222 -0.45 -11.48 -4.21
CA HIS A 222 -0.27 -10.51 -5.29
C HIS A 222 -1.04 -10.91 -6.54
N LEU A 223 -1.57 -9.91 -7.23
CA LEU A 223 -2.40 -10.08 -8.41
C LEU A 223 -2.04 -9.04 -9.46
N ARG A 224 -1.87 -9.49 -10.71
CA ARG A 224 -1.69 -8.60 -11.85
C ARG A 224 -2.95 -8.57 -12.72
N LEU A 225 -3.41 -7.36 -12.98
CA LEU A 225 -4.52 -7.08 -13.88
C LEU A 225 -4.00 -6.35 -15.12
N GLN A 226 -4.73 -6.49 -16.22
CA GLN A 226 -4.63 -5.62 -17.38
C GLN A 226 -5.98 -4.98 -17.62
N LYS A 227 -6.00 -3.65 -17.83
CA LYS A 227 -7.22 -2.96 -18.24
C LYS A 227 -7.60 -3.38 -19.65
N THR A 228 -8.88 -3.69 -19.86
CA THR A 228 -9.43 -4.04 -21.19
C THR A 228 -9.68 -2.81 -22.04
#